data_AF-A0A5K0VGA9-F1
#
_entry.id   AF-A0A5K0VGA9-F1
#
_cell.length_a   1.000
_cell.length_b   1.000
_cell.length_c   1.000
_cell.angle_alpha   90.00
_cell.angle_beta   90.00
_cell.angle_gamma   90.00
#
_symmetry.space_group_name_H-M   'P 1'
#
loop_
_entity.id
_entity.type
_entity.pdbx_description
1 polymer ?
#
loop_
_entity_poly.entity_id
_entity_poly.type
_entity_poly.pdbx_seq_one_letter_code
_entity_poly.pdbx_strand_id
1 'polypeptide(L)' 'LMDNHEEKEAIAELTKAIAFKADLHLLHLRADFHESIGDVSGALRDCRAALSLDPNHPEIMELHCRVRSQV' A
#
# COMPACT_ATOMS: atom_id res chain seq x y z
N LEU A 1 12.92 -12.14 15.69
CA LEU A 1 12.72 -10.85 15.02
C LEU A 1 12.28 -11.18 13.60
N MET A 2 11.08 -10.80 13.18
CA MET A 2 10.75 -10.84 11.75
C MET A 2 11.60 -9.78 11.07
N ASP A 3 12.46 -10.21 10.15
CA ASP A 3 13.34 -9.32 9.42
C ASP A 3 12.57 -8.79 8.21
N ASN A 4 12.02 -7.59 8.32
CA ASN A 4 11.20 -6.98 7.28
C ASN A 4 12.05 -6.19 6.26
N HIS A 5 13.30 -6.61 6.06
CA HIS A 5 14.28 -5.88 5.27
C HIS A 5 13.86 -5.83 3.79
N GLU A 6 13.43 -6.97 3.25
CA GLU A 6 13.00 -7.12 1.86
C GLU A 6 11.76 -6.26 1.57
N GLU A 7 10.79 -6.20 2.48
CA GLU A 7 9.59 -5.39 2.33
C GLU A 7 9.91 -3.89 2.37
N LYS A 8 10.86 -3.47 3.21
CA LYS A 8 11.31 -2.07 3.24
C LYS A 8 12.03 -1.67 1.95
N GLU A 9 12.84 -2.57 1.39
CA GLU A 9 13.48 -2.33 0.09
C GLU A 9 12.44 -2.29 -1.04
N ALA A 10 11.47 -3.20 -1.03
CA ALA A 10 10.37 -3.20 -1.99
C ALA A 10 9.56 -1.89 -1.92
N ILE A 11 9.23 -1.40 -0.72
CA ILE A 11 8.57 -0.10 -0.53
C ILE A 11 9.41 1.03 -1.12
N ALA A 12 10.73 1.01 -0.94
CA ALA A 12 11.61 2.04 -1.47
C ALA A 12 11.63 2.04 -3.02
N GLU A 13 11.72 0.87 -3.65
CA GLU A 13 11.68 0.74 -5.11
C GLU A 13 10.30 1.14 -5.68
N LEU A 14 9.21 0.68 -5.06
CA LEU A 14 7.86 1.08 -5.43
C LEU A 14 7.65 2.59 -5.30
N THR A 15 8.26 3.22 -4.29
CA THR A 15 8.19 4.68 -4.11
C THR A 15 8.83 5.42 -5.27
N LYS A 16 9.98 4.94 -5.78
CA LYS A 16 10.60 5.51 -6.98
C LYS A 16 9.74 5.30 -8.22
N ALA A 17 9.17 4.10 -8.39
CA ALA A 17 8.31 3.77 -9.52
C ALA A 17 7.04 4.63 -9.55
N ILE A 18 6.35 4.77 -8.42
CA ILE A 18 5.14 5.59 -8.27
C ILE A 18 5.45 7.08 -8.51
N ALA A 19 6.63 7.56 -8.10
CA ALA A 19 7.06 8.94 -8.36
C ALA A 19 7.23 9.22 -9.87
N PHE A 20 7.60 8.21 -10.66
CA PHE A 20 7.68 8.32 -12.10
C PHE A 20 6.29 8.25 -12.75
N LYS A 21 5.48 7.26 -12.35
CA LYS A 21 4.08 7.12 -12.78
C LYS A 21 3.29 6.42 -11.69
N ALA A 22 2.33 7.14 -11.11
CA ALA A 22 1.35 6.55 -10.22
C ALA A 22 0.48 5.56 -11.00
N ASP A 23 0.39 4.34 -10.50
CA ASP A 23 -0.40 3.26 -11.06
C ASP A 23 -1.16 2.57 -9.93
N LEU A 24 -2.38 2.14 -10.23
CA LEU A 24 -3.26 1.50 -9.26
C LEU A 24 -2.63 0.24 -8.66
N HIS A 25 -1.98 -0.59 -9.49
CA HIS A 25 -1.37 -1.84 -9.05
C HIS A 25 -0.13 -1.59 -8.17
N LEU A 26 0.69 -0.58 -8.52
CA LEU A 26 1.85 -0.21 -7.72
C LEU A 26 1.46 0.34 -6.34
N LEU A 27 0.39 1.14 -6.28
CA LEU A 27 -0.14 1.65 -5.02
C LEU A 27 -0.73 0.53 -4.16
N HIS A 28 -1.49 -0.39 -4.76
CA HIS A 28 -2.01 -1.56 -4.05
C HIS A 28 -0.89 -2.42 -3.47
N LEU A 29 0.12 -2.75 -4.28
CA LEU A 29 1.25 -3.56 -3.86
C LEU A 29 2.07 -2.90 -2.74
N ARG A 30 2.30 -1.58 -2.81
CA ARG A 30 3.01 -0.86 -1.74
C ARG A 30 2.19 -0.81 -0.45
N ALA A 31 0.86 -0.74 -0.55
CA ALA A 31 -0.03 -0.81 0.60
C ALA A 31 0.05 -2.17 1.32
N ASP A 32 0.11 -3.28 0.57
CA ASP A 32 0.29 -4.64 1.13
C ASP A 32 1.61 -4.76 1.90
N PHE A 33 2.71 -4.23 1.35
CA PHE A 33 4.00 -4.22 2.06
C PHE A 33 3.97 -3.33 3.31
N HIS A 34 3.29 -2.19 3.25
CA HIS A 34 3.10 -1.37 4.44
C HIS A 34 2.28 -2.11 5.51
N GLU A 35 1.23 -2.84 5.13
CA GLU A 35 0.45 -3.69 6.04
C GLU A 35 1.33 -4.80 6.67
N SER A 36 2.13 -5.51 5.86
CA SER A 36 2.96 -6.62 6.33
C SER A 36 4.01 -6.20 7.36
N ILE A 37 4.52 -4.97 7.25
CA ILE A 37 5.48 -4.41 8.22
C ILE A 37 4.81 -3.68 9.40
N GLY A 38 3.48 -3.63 9.44
CA GLY A 38 2.71 -2.94 10.48
C GLY A 38 2.64 -1.42 10.33
N ASP A 39 3.02 -0.86 9.18
CA ASP A 39 2.86 0.55 8.86
C ASP A 39 1.45 0.84 8.32
N VAL A 40 0.48 0.80 9.24
CA VAL A 40 -0.93 1.05 8.96
C VAL A 40 -1.17 2.41 8.29
N SER A 41 -0.38 3.42 8.66
CA SER A 41 -0.48 4.77 8.09
C SER A 41 -0.07 4.80 6.61
N GLY A 42 1.05 4.15 6.28
CA GLY A 42 1.53 3.98 4.91
C GLY A 42 0.50 3.25 4.04
N ALA A 43 -0.03 2.13 4.55
CA ALA A 43 -1.02 1.32 3.84
C ALA A 43 -2.31 2.10 3.55
N LEU A 44 -2.86 2.84 4.54
CA LEU A 44 -4.05 3.67 4.33
C LEU A 44 -3.83 4.78 3.30
N ARG A 45 -2.64 5.41 3.31
CA ARG A 45 -2.31 6.47 2.35
C ARG A 45 -2.34 5.94 0.92
N ASP A 46 -1.75 4.78 0.70
CA ASP A 46 -1.69 4.16 -0.62
C ASP A 46 -3.07 3.65 -1.06
N CYS A 47 -3.85 3.05 -0.16
CA CYS A 47 -5.24 2.69 -0.43
C CYS A 47 -6.08 3.89 -0.87
N ARG A 48 -5.96 5.03 -0.18
CA ARG A 48 -6.70 6.26 -0.54
C ARG A 48 -6.28 6.81 -1.89
N ALA A 49 -4.98 6.79 -2.18
CA ALA A 49 -4.47 7.19 -3.49
C ALA A 49 -5.02 6.27 -4.60
N ALA A 50 -5.02 4.96 -4.37
CA ALA A 50 -5.52 3.99 -5.34
C ALA A 50 -7.05 4.09 -5.56
N LEU A 51 -7.84 4.26 -4.48
CA LEU A 51 -9.28 4.52 -4.57
C LEU A 51 -9.61 5.87 -5.23
N SER A 52 -8.65 6.81 -5.26
CA SER A 52 -8.83 8.06 -6.02
C SER A 52 -8.68 7.83 -7.53
N LEU A 53 -7.99 6.77 -7.95
CA LEU A 53 -7.87 6.35 -9.35
C LEU A 53 -9.05 5.46 -9.77
N ASP A 54 -9.43 4.51 -8.91
CA ASP A 54 -10.61 3.67 -9.08
C ASP A 54 -11.38 3.51 -7.76
N PRO A 55 -12.45 4.29 -7.55
CA PRO A 55 -13.22 4.25 -6.30
C PRO A 55 -13.92 2.92 -6.02
N ASN A 56 -14.12 2.07 -7.04
CA ASN A 56 -14.89 0.83 -6.91
C ASN A 56 -14.00 -0.41 -7.01
N HIS A 57 -12.68 -0.27 -6.88
CA HIS A 57 -11.77 -1.41 -6.98
C HIS A 57 -11.91 -2.33 -5.75
N PRO A 58 -12.40 -3.56 -5.91
CA PRO A 58 -12.80 -4.40 -4.77
C PRO A 58 -11.63 -4.76 -3.85
N GLU A 59 -10.47 -5.11 -4.42
CA GLU A 59 -9.29 -5.51 -3.64
C GLU A 59 -8.77 -4.37 -2.76
N ILE A 60 -8.77 -3.14 -3.28
CA ILE A 60 -8.28 -1.97 -2.54
C ILE A 60 -9.29 -1.59 -1.47
N MET A 61 -10.60 -1.71 -1.73
CA MET A 61 -11.63 -1.51 -0.71
C MET A 61 -11.51 -2.52 0.42
N GLU A 62 -11.22 -3.78 0.11
CA GLU A 62 -11.00 -4.84 1.09
C GLU A 62 -9.76 -4.52 1.94
N LEU A 63 -8.61 -4.25 1.31
CA LEU A 63 -7.37 -3.88 1.99
C LEU A 63 -7.57 -2.63 2.86
N HIS A 64 -8.19 -1.58 2.33
CA HIS A 64 -8.48 -0.36 3.09
C HIS A 64 -9.36 -0.63 4.32
N CYS A 65 -10.39 -1.47 4.20
CA CYS A 65 -11.24 -1.84 5.34
C CYS A 65 -10.45 -2.65 6.38
N ARG A 66 -9.66 -3.62 5.94
CA ARG A 66 -8.82 -4.46 6.79
C ARG A 66 -7.80 -3.62 7.56
N VAL A 67 -7.01 -2.80 6.87
CA VAL A 67 -6.01 -1.91 7.46
C VAL A 67 -6.65 -0.89 8.40
N ARG A 68 -7.80 -0.30 8.03
CA ARG A 68 -8.51 0.66 8.89
C ARG A 68 -9.01 0.04 10.20
N SER A 69 -9.28 -1.28 10.23
CA SER A 69 -9.68 -1.97 11.47
C SER A 69 -8.53 -2.17 12.47
N GLN A 70 -7.28 -1.92 12.07
CA GLN A 70 -6.09 -2.04 12.92
C GLN A 70 -5.73 -0.74 13.65
N VAL A 71 -6.45 0.37 13.39
CA VAL A 71 -6.32 1.69 14.04
C VAL A 71 -7.29 1.79 15.21
#